data_AF-A0A0G0PGN8-F1
#
_entry.id   AF-A0A0G0PGN8-F1
#
_cell.length_a   1.000
_cell.length_b   1.000
_cell.length_c   1.000
_cell.angle_alpha   90.00
_cell.angle_beta   90.00
_cell.angle_gamma   90.00
#
_symmetry.space_group_name_H-M   'P 1'
#
loop_
_entity.id
_entity.type
_entity.pdbx_description
1 polymer ?
#
loop_
_entity_poly.entity_id
_entity_poly.type
_entity_poly.pdbx_seq_one_letter_code
_entity_poly.pdbx_strand_id
1 'polypeptide(L)'
;MSNYIKESKYEIKKSVFPLSKIFKGFVFANKIYLRPDIYNDLYKDKPKPESVGVLIHERTHLEQISSGNWLIQGLRYWIFPKVRLESELLANREQFKYLKRNKEIFDFEKRAKHLSSFPYLFCSSYQSALKELRKIWRNV
;
A
#
# COMPACT_ATOMS: atom_id res chain seq x y z
N MET A 1 17.22 1.59 -14.71
CA MET A 1 16.43 2.28 -13.65
C MET A 1 15.05 2.55 -14.22
N SER A 2 14.01 1.89 -13.68
CA SER A 2 12.66 1.94 -14.25
C SER A 2 12.06 3.35 -14.25
N ASN A 3 11.16 3.61 -15.21
CA ASN A 3 10.42 4.86 -15.33
C ASN A 3 9.62 5.17 -14.05
N TYR A 4 9.15 4.15 -13.35
CA TYR A 4 8.38 4.31 -12.11
C TYR A 4 9.14 5.03 -11.01
N ILE A 5 10.44 4.80 -10.84
CA ILE A 5 11.23 5.54 -9.84
C ILE A 5 11.58 6.94 -10.34
N LYS A 6 11.96 7.07 -11.62
CA LYS A 6 12.39 8.35 -12.21
C LYS A 6 11.28 9.39 -12.24
N GLU A 7 10.05 8.97 -12.46
CA GLU A 7 8.87 9.85 -12.53
C GLU A 7 8.22 10.08 -11.16
N SER A 8 8.79 9.53 -10.08
CA SER A 8 8.26 9.70 -8.74
C SER A 8 8.43 11.13 -8.24
N LYS A 9 7.32 11.80 -7.92
CA LYS A 9 7.34 13.08 -7.19
C LYS A 9 7.81 12.94 -5.73
N TYR A 10 7.82 11.71 -5.22
CA TYR A 10 8.15 11.40 -3.83
C TYR A 10 9.47 10.65 -3.71
N GLU A 11 10.21 10.92 -2.64
CA GLU A 11 11.44 10.21 -2.31
C GLU A 11 11.12 8.76 -1.91
N ILE A 12 11.71 7.79 -2.63
CA ILE A 12 11.54 6.36 -2.38
C ILE A 12 12.84 5.83 -1.76
N LYS A 13 12.73 5.24 -0.57
CA LYS A 13 13.85 4.70 0.19
C LYS A 13 13.71 3.19 0.36
N LYS A 14 14.87 2.55 0.46
CA LYS A 14 14.98 1.19 0.96
C LYS A 14 14.73 1.19 2.46
N SER A 15 13.81 0.36 2.93
CA SER A 15 13.59 0.16 4.36
C SER A 15 14.79 -0.59 4.96
N VAL A 16 15.32 -0.04 6.05
CA VAL A 16 16.40 -0.62 6.87
C VAL A 16 15.90 -1.07 8.24
N PHE A 17 14.62 -0.83 8.55
CA PHE A 17 14.01 -1.24 9.83
C PHE A 17 13.50 -2.68 9.77
N PRO A 18 13.51 -3.42 10.91
CA PRO A 18 12.96 -4.78 11.01
C PRO A 18 11.47 -4.88 10.67
N LEU A 19 10.77 -3.74 10.61
CA LEU A 19 9.39 -3.63 10.08
C LEU A 19 9.25 -4.18 8.65
N SER A 20 10.33 -4.22 7.88
CA SER A 20 10.35 -4.84 6.54
C SER A 20 10.09 -6.34 6.55
N LYS A 21 10.15 -7.01 7.72
CA LYS A 21 9.72 -8.41 7.88
C LYS A 21 8.19 -8.56 7.90
N ILE A 22 7.49 -7.50 8.29
CA ILE A 22 6.03 -7.49 8.50
C ILE A 22 5.33 -6.81 7.32
N PHE A 23 5.88 -5.70 6.82
CA PHE A 23 5.28 -4.88 5.78
C PHE A 23 6.09 -4.91 4.47
N LYS A 24 5.39 -4.87 3.35
CA LYS A 24 6.00 -4.75 2.01
C LYS A 24 6.48 -3.31 1.73
N GLY A 25 5.76 -2.33 2.26
CA GLY A 25 6.09 -0.91 2.22
C GLY A 25 5.40 -0.16 3.36
N PHE A 26 5.79 1.09 3.57
CA PHE A 26 5.09 2.03 4.42
C PHE A 26 5.46 3.48 4.05
N VAL A 27 4.64 4.42 4.51
CA VAL A 27 4.87 5.85 4.35
C VAL A 27 5.26 6.48 5.68
N PHE A 28 6.30 7.31 5.68
CA PHE A 28 6.68 8.10 6.85
C PHE A 28 7.38 9.41 6.44
N ALA A 29 7.04 10.51 7.10
CA ALA A 29 7.64 11.83 6.87
C ALA A 29 7.71 12.24 5.37
N ASN A 30 6.60 12.05 4.64
CA ASN A 30 6.47 12.33 3.21
C ASN A 30 7.38 11.49 2.29
N LYS A 31 7.81 10.30 2.73
CA LYS A 31 8.68 9.38 2.00
C LYS A 31 8.08 7.99 1.96
N ILE A 32 8.36 7.25 0.90
CA ILE A 32 7.97 5.84 0.76
C ILE A 32 9.16 4.98 1.17
N TYR A 33 8.95 4.04 2.07
CA TYR A 33 9.94 3.04 2.46
C TYR A 33 9.49 1.67 1.99
N LEU A 34 10.31 1.00 1.19
CA LEU A 34 9.99 -0.31 0.61
C LEU A 34 10.91 -1.40 1.14
N ARG A 35 10.39 -2.62 1.26
CA ARG A 35 11.19 -3.79 1.59
C ARG A 35 12.34 -3.96 0.57
N PRO A 36 13.55 -4.37 1.01
CA PRO A 36 14.72 -4.47 0.14
C PRO A 36 14.53 -5.18 -1.21
N ASP A 37 13.79 -6.29 -1.23
CA ASP A 37 13.49 -7.06 -2.44
C ASP A 37 12.64 -6.25 -3.42
N ILE A 38 11.57 -5.59 -2.94
CA ILE A 38 10.69 -4.74 -3.75
C ILE A 38 11.45 -3.52 -4.23
N TYR A 39 12.19 -2.85 -3.34
CA TYR A 39 13.01 -1.69 -3.69
C TYR A 39 13.97 -2.05 -4.83
N ASN A 40 14.77 -3.10 -4.67
CA ASN A 40 15.75 -3.51 -5.68
C ASN A 40 15.08 -3.94 -6.99
N ASP A 41 13.93 -4.60 -6.91
CA ASP A 41 13.18 -5.05 -8.10
C ASP A 41 12.67 -3.87 -8.94
N LEU A 42 12.26 -2.77 -8.31
CA LEU A 42 11.82 -1.54 -9.00
C LEU A 42 12.93 -0.85 -9.81
N TYR A 43 14.21 -1.13 -9.55
CA TYR A 43 15.32 -0.54 -10.31
C TYR A 43 15.68 -1.32 -11.58
N LYS A 44 15.18 -2.55 -11.73
CA LYS A 44 15.35 -3.37 -12.93
C LYS A 44 14.62 -2.75 -14.12
N ASP A 45 15.01 -3.14 -15.34
CA ASP A 45 14.40 -2.61 -16.57
C ASP A 45 12.95 -3.05 -16.73
N LYS A 46 12.63 -4.27 -16.28
CA LYS A 46 11.27 -4.82 -16.23
C LYS A 46 10.97 -5.28 -14.79
N PRO A 47 10.53 -4.37 -13.90
CA PRO A 47 10.16 -4.75 -12.55
C PRO A 47 8.94 -5.68 -12.55
N LYS A 48 8.79 -6.49 -11.50
CA LYS A 48 7.60 -7.32 -11.34
C LYS A 48 6.37 -6.42 -11.15
N PRO A 49 5.24 -6.72 -11.80
CA PRO A 49 4.01 -5.95 -11.61
C PRO A 49 3.57 -5.88 -10.14
N GLU A 50 3.83 -6.93 -9.35
CA GLU A 50 3.60 -6.93 -7.90
C GLU A 50 4.37 -5.82 -7.17
N SER A 51 5.65 -5.64 -7.50
CA SER A 51 6.52 -4.61 -6.90
C SER A 51 6.02 -3.21 -7.24
N VAL A 52 5.63 -3.00 -8.51
CA VAL A 52 5.03 -1.74 -8.96
C VAL A 52 3.68 -1.50 -8.28
N GLY A 53 2.87 -2.55 -8.13
CA GLY A 53 1.60 -2.49 -7.41
C GLY A 53 1.77 -2.05 -5.95
N VAL A 54 2.81 -2.54 -5.25
CA VAL A 54 3.15 -2.05 -3.90
C VAL A 54 3.52 -0.57 -3.95
N LEU A 55 4.35 -0.14 -4.90
CA LEU A 55 4.72 1.27 -5.01
C LEU A 55 3.49 2.17 -5.23
N ILE A 56 2.54 1.75 -6.08
CA ILE A 56 1.28 2.47 -6.33
C ILE A 56 0.44 2.55 -5.04
N HIS A 57 0.39 1.47 -4.27
CA HIS A 57 -0.28 1.43 -2.98
C HIS A 57 0.27 2.50 -2.02
N GLU A 58 1.59 2.51 -1.81
CA GLU A 58 2.23 3.47 -0.90
C GLU A 58 2.13 4.91 -1.40
N ARG A 59 2.17 5.14 -2.72
CA ARG A 59 1.92 6.47 -3.30
C ARG A 59 0.53 6.99 -2.98
N THR A 60 -0.46 6.10 -3.04
CA THR A 60 -1.85 6.47 -2.73
C THR A 60 -1.98 6.92 -1.28
N HIS A 61 -1.27 6.29 -0.33
CA HIS A 61 -1.21 6.78 1.05
C HIS A 61 -0.56 8.16 1.15
N LEU A 62 0.55 8.40 0.45
CA LEU A 62 1.18 9.73 0.42
C LEU A 62 0.26 10.80 -0.14
N GLU A 63 -0.41 10.54 -1.26
CA GLU A 63 -1.33 11.49 -1.90
C GLU A 63 -2.51 11.85 -0.99
N GLN A 64 -3.02 10.88 -0.23
CA GLN A 64 -4.05 11.13 0.79
C GLN A 64 -3.52 12.01 1.93
N ILE A 65 -2.27 11.80 2.37
CA ILE A 65 -1.66 12.59 3.46
C ILE A 65 -1.31 14.00 2.97
N SER A 66 -0.78 14.14 1.75
CA SER A 66 -0.31 15.40 1.17
C SER A 66 -1.43 16.33 0.71
N SER A 67 -2.63 15.82 0.46
CA SER A 67 -3.81 16.61 0.10
C SER A 67 -4.46 17.31 1.30
N GLY A 68 -3.93 17.16 2.52
CA GLY A 68 -4.42 17.82 3.73
C GLY A 68 -3.31 18.12 4.73
N ASN A 69 -3.70 18.44 5.98
CA ASN A 69 -2.74 18.63 7.07
C ASN A 69 -2.26 17.26 7.56
N TRP A 70 -1.01 16.91 7.21
CA TRP A 70 -0.42 15.60 7.47
C TRP A 70 -0.41 15.20 8.96
N LEU A 71 -0.30 16.17 9.88
CA LEU A 71 -0.37 15.91 11.33
C LEU A 71 -1.77 15.46 11.74
N ILE A 72 -2.79 16.17 11.25
CA ILE A 72 -4.21 15.86 11.55
C ILE A 72 -4.60 14.53 10.90
N GLN A 73 -4.19 14.31 9.65
CA GLN A 73 -4.43 13.04 8.93
C GLN A 73 -3.76 11.87 9.65
N GLY A 74 -2.51 12.05 10.09
CA GLY A 74 -1.77 11.04 10.86
C GLY A 74 -2.48 10.70 12.17
N LEU A 75 -2.89 11.70 12.94
CA LEU A 75 -3.65 11.49 14.18
C LEU A 75 -4.97 10.76 13.94
N ARG A 76 -5.74 11.16 12.92
CA ARG A 76 -7.01 10.51 12.57
C ARG A 76 -6.82 9.05 12.16
N TYR A 77 -5.74 8.74 11.43
CA TYR A 77 -5.39 7.38 11.06
C TYR A 77 -5.16 6.51 12.32
N TRP A 78 -4.38 6.99 13.29
CA TRP A 78 -4.14 6.24 14.53
C TRP A 78 -5.42 6.05 15.38
N ILE A 79 -6.24 7.10 15.50
CA ILE A 79 -7.40 7.12 16.40
C ILE A 79 -8.61 6.36 15.81
N PHE A 80 -8.89 6.48 14.52
CA PHE A 80 -10.14 6.00 13.93
C PHE A 80 -9.93 4.77 13.03
N PRO A 81 -10.36 3.55 13.45
CA PRO A 81 -10.27 2.33 12.64
C PRO A 81 -10.93 2.46 11.26
N LYS A 82 -12.05 3.17 11.18
CA LYS A 82 -12.77 3.42 9.92
C LYS A 82 -11.92 4.21 8.92
N VAL A 83 -11.23 5.25 9.37
CA VAL A 83 -10.35 6.07 8.53
C VAL A 83 -9.20 5.23 7.99
N ARG A 84 -8.61 4.36 8.84
CA ARG A 84 -7.61 3.39 8.39
C ARG A 84 -8.12 2.47 7.31
N LEU A 85 -9.27 1.84 7.55
CA LEU A 85 -9.85 0.91 6.59
C LEU A 85 -10.14 1.60 5.25
N GLU A 86 -10.76 2.79 5.26
CA GLU A 86 -11.05 3.56 4.04
C GLU A 86 -9.76 3.91 3.27
N SER A 87 -8.71 4.36 3.96
CA SER A 87 -7.40 4.67 3.38
C SER A 87 -6.78 3.45 2.70
N GLU A 88 -6.76 2.31 3.40
CA GLU A 88 -6.25 1.03 2.88
C GLU A 88 -7.07 0.53 1.69
N LEU A 89 -8.40 0.62 1.74
CA LEU A 89 -9.28 0.19 0.65
C LEU A 89 -9.07 1.04 -0.61
N LEU A 90 -8.87 2.36 -0.46
CA LEU A 90 -8.54 3.25 -1.57
C LEU A 90 -7.16 2.90 -2.17
N ALA A 91 -6.14 2.69 -1.34
CA ALA A 91 -4.82 2.27 -1.81
C ALA A 91 -4.83 0.88 -2.48
N ASN A 92 -5.60 -0.08 -1.95
CA ASN A 92 -5.80 -1.39 -2.61
C ASN A 92 -6.52 -1.23 -3.95
N ARG A 93 -7.49 -0.31 -4.08
CA ARG A 93 -8.19 -0.05 -5.35
C ARG A 93 -7.24 0.36 -6.47
N GLU A 94 -6.35 1.32 -6.22
CA GLU A 94 -5.39 1.77 -7.24
C GLU A 94 -4.36 0.69 -7.57
N GLN A 95 -3.90 -0.05 -6.55
CA GLN A 95 -3.06 -1.23 -6.76
C GLN A 95 -3.76 -2.28 -7.64
N PHE A 96 -5.04 -2.58 -7.38
CA PHE A 96 -5.79 -3.60 -8.11
C PHE A 96 -6.00 -3.22 -9.57
N LYS A 97 -6.31 -1.95 -9.88
CA LYS A 97 -6.40 -1.46 -11.26
C LYS A 97 -5.12 -1.78 -12.03
N TYR A 98 -3.96 -1.54 -11.43
CA TYR A 98 -2.68 -1.81 -12.07
C TYR A 98 -2.44 -3.32 -12.24
N LEU A 99 -2.61 -4.11 -11.17
CA LEU A 99 -2.37 -5.55 -11.21
C LEU A 99 -3.28 -6.27 -12.22
N LYS A 100 -4.56 -5.91 -12.26
CA LYS A 100 -5.54 -6.49 -13.19
C LYS A 100 -5.19 -6.20 -14.66
N ARG A 101 -4.74 -4.98 -14.97
CA ARG A 101 -4.23 -4.61 -16.31
C ARG A 101 -3.01 -5.42 -16.72
N ASN A 102 -2.19 -5.83 -15.75
CA ASN A 102 -1.00 -6.65 -15.96
C ASN A 102 -1.27 -8.16 -15.80
N LYS A 103 -2.54 -8.58 -15.72
CA LYS A 103 -2.98 -9.99 -15.60
C LYS A 103 -2.43 -10.71 -14.37
N GLU A 104 -2.14 -9.98 -13.30
CA GLU A 104 -1.68 -10.55 -12.04
C GLU A 104 -2.84 -11.04 -11.17
N ILE A 105 -2.54 -12.04 -10.32
CA ILE A 105 -3.46 -12.54 -9.29
C ILE A 105 -3.14 -11.84 -7.97
N PHE A 106 -4.17 -11.53 -7.18
CA PHE A 106 -4.00 -10.95 -5.86
C PHE A 106 -4.47 -11.90 -4.76
N ASP A 107 -3.64 -12.08 -3.72
CA ASP A 107 -3.97 -12.89 -2.55
C ASP A 107 -4.83 -12.08 -1.56
N PHE A 108 -6.14 -12.19 -1.74
CA PHE A 108 -7.12 -11.50 -0.90
C PHE A 108 -7.12 -12.00 0.55
N GLU A 109 -6.85 -13.28 0.78
CA GLU A 109 -6.93 -13.87 2.12
C GLU A 109 -5.78 -13.36 2.99
N LYS A 110 -4.56 -13.35 2.44
CA LYS A 110 -3.40 -12.78 3.11
C LYS A 110 -3.60 -11.29 3.41
N ARG A 111 -4.16 -10.54 2.46
CA ARG A 111 -4.44 -9.11 2.67
C ARG A 111 -5.52 -8.88 3.72
N ALA A 112 -6.59 -9.67 3.72
CA ALA A 112 -7.64 -9.59 4.73
C ALA A 112 -7.11 -9.91 6.13
N LYS A 113 -6.26 -10.95 6.26
CA LYS A 113 -5.56 -11.27 7.53
C LYS A 113 -4.73 -10.10 8.04
N HIS A 114 -4.01 -9.42 7.16
CA HIS A 114 -3.24 -8.22 7.54
C HIS A 114 -4.15 -7.11 8.06
N LEU A 115 -5.21 -6.75 7.33
CA LEU A 115 -6.16 -5.70 7.77
C LEU A 115 -6.87 -6.05 9.09
N SER A 116 -7.01 -7.33 9.40
CA SER A 116 -7.61 -7.82 10.64
C SER A 116 -6.58 -8.19 11.71
N SER A 117 -5.34 -7.67 11.63
CA SER A 117 -4.26 -8.00 12.56
C SER A 117 -3.80 -6.79 13.38
N PHE A 118 -3.07 -7.07 14.47
CA PHE A 118 -2.51 -6.06 15.38
C PHE A 118 -1.69 -4.96 14.69
N PRO A 119 -0.83 -5.25 13.69
CA PRO A 119 -0.08 -4.21 12.98
C PRO A 119 -0.97 -3.18 12.24
N TYR A 120 -2.21 -3.54 11.92
CA TYR A 120 -3.24 -2.64 11.38
C TYR A 120 -4.29 -2.27 12.43
N LEU A 121 -3.95 -2.40 13.72
CA LEU A 121 -4.78 -2.25 14.92
C LEU A 121 -6.22 -2.73 14.70
N PHE A 122 -6.36 -3.94 14.13
CA PHE A 122 -7.63 -4.60 13.88
C PHE A 122 -8.68 -3.68 13.22
N CYS A 123 -8.29 -2.93 12.18
CA CYS A 123 -9.17 -1.92 11.58
C CYS A 123 -10.44 -2.48 10.93
N SER A 124 -10.49 -3.79 10.67
CA SER A 124 -11.69 -4.50 10.23
C SER A 124 -11.66 -5.97 10.66
N SER A 125 -12.82 -6.64 10.67
CA SER A 125 -12.86 -8.09 10.81
C SER A 125 -12.37 -8.76 9.53
N TYR A 126 -11.79 -9.96 9.64
CA TYR A 126 -11.30 -10.72 8.48
C TYR A 126 -12.36 -10.86 7.38
N GLN A 127 -13.59 -11.26 7.77
CA GLN A 127 -14.69 -11.47 6.83
C GLN A 127 -15.12 -10.16 6.14
N SER A 128 -15.17 -9.05 6.88
CA SER A 128 -15.50 -7.74 6.33
C SER A 128 -14.42 -7.25 5.37
N ALA A 129 -13.15 -7.33 5.76
CA ALA A 129 -12.01 -6.98 4.91
C ALA A 129 -11.99 -7.80 3.61
N LEU A 130 -12.16 -9.11 3.70
CA LEU A 130 -12.19 -10.00 2.53
C LEU A 130 -13.32 -9.65 1.56
N LYS A 131 -14.53 -9.37 2.10
CA LYS A 131 -15.69 -8.97 1.31
C LYS A 131 -15.43 -7.66 0.56
N GLU A 132 -14.92 -6.64 1.24
CA GLU A 132 -14.63 -5.34 0.61
C GLU A 132 -13.51 -5.45 -0.43
N LEU A 133 -12.42 -6.15 -0.15
CA LEU A 133 -11.33 -6.34 -1.11
C LEU A 133 -11.82 -7.03 -2.40
N ARG A 134 -12.62 -8.11 -2.28
CA ARG A 134 -13.21 -8.80 -3.43
C ARG A 134 -14.22 -7.94 -4.19
N LYS A 135 -14.96 -7.08 -3.50
CA LYS A 135 -15.87 -6.11 -4.11
C LYS A 135 -15.09 -5.10 -4.94
N ILE A 136 -14.00 -4.55 -4.40
CA ILE A 136 -13.14 -3.60 -5.12
C ILE A 136 -12.57 -4.26 -6.37
N TRP A 137 -11.98 -5.46 -6.25
CA TRP A 137 -11.38 -6.18 -7.38
C TRP A 137 -12.35 -6.41 -8.56
N ARG A 138 -13.62 -6.72 -8.27
CA ARG A 138 -14.65 -6.90 -9.30
C ARG A 138 -14.98 -5.60 -10.05
N ASN A 139 -14.84 -4.46 -9.38
CA ASN A 139 -15.28 -3.15 -9.86
C ASN A 139 -14.15 -2.26 -10.42
N VAL A 140 -12.92 -2.78 -10.50
CA VAL A 140 -11.76 -2.09 -11.10
C VAL A 140 -11.38 -2.66 -12.46
#